data_AF-A0A356W1Q8-F1
#
_entry.id   AF-A0A356W1Q8-F1
#
_cell.length_a   1.000
_cell.length_b   1.000
_cell.length_c   1.000
_cell.angle_alpha   90.00
_cell.angle_beta   90.00
_cell.angle_gamma   90.00
#
_symmetry.space_group_name_H-M   'P 1'
#
loop_
_entity.id
_entity.type
_entity.pdbx_description
1 polymer ?
#
loop_
_entity_poly.entity_id
_entity_poly.type
_entity_poly.pdbx_seq_one_letter_code
_entity_poly.pdbx_strand_id
1 'polypeptide(L)' 'MPEIKNAYETVFILSTKLGDDGITAAVQKFKDLIGAHGTVDSVDEWGKRRLAYPIKKEEEGYYTLINFTSV' A
#
# COMPACT_ATOMS: atom_id res chain seq x y z
N MET A 1 30.54 6.88 5.81
CA MET A 1 29.42 6.80 6.78
C MET A 1 28.77 5.45 6.58
N PRO A 2 28.39 4.69 7.62
CA PRO A 2 27.68 3.44 7.41
C PRO A 2 26.33 3.72 6.74
N GLU A 3 26.03 3.01 5.66
CA GLU A 3 24.71 3.01 5.03
C GLU A 3 23.71 2.37 6.00
N ILE A 4 22.88 3.17 6.67
CA ILE A 4 21.87 2.67 7.60
C ILE A 4 20.65 2.27 6.79
N LYS A 5 20.47 0.96 6.59
CA LYS A 5 19.23 0.40 6.04
C LYS A 5 18.14 0.43 7.11
N ASN A 6 17.10 1.24 6.90
CA ASN A 6 15.95 1.34 7.78
C ASN A 6 14.77 0.57 7.16
N ALA A 7 14.08 -0.23 7.98
CA ALA A 7 12.86 -0.93 7.59
C ALA A 7 11.63 -0.06 7.87
N TYR A 8 10.73 0.00 6.89
CA TYR A 8 9.50 0.78 6.92
C TYR A 8 8.31 -0.08 6.52
N GLU A 9 7.15 0.31 7.04
CA GLU A 9 5.86 -0.27 6.74
C GLU A 9 4.93 0.83 6.23
N THR A 10 4.20 0.56 5.15
CA THR A 10 3.15 1.46 4.65
C THR A 10 1.86 0.69 4.43
N VAL A 11 0.81 1.14 5.13
CA VAL A 11 -0.57 0.69 4.91
C VAL A 11 -1.31 1.79 4.17
N PHE A 12 -1.99 1.43 3.09
CA PHE A 12 -2.92 2.32 2.43
C PHE A 12 -4.25 1.63 2.14
N ILE A 13 -5.28 2.47 2.05
CA ILE A 13 -6.67 2.04 1.84
C ILE A 13 -7.14 2.66 0.52
N LEU A 14 -7.51 1.81 -0.43
CA LEU A 14 -8.08 2.20 -1.71
C LEU A 14 -9.60 2.10 -1.67
N SER A 15 -10.28 2.99 -2.41
CA SER A 15 -11.72 2.88 -2.61
C SER A 15 -12.05 1.65 -3.44
N THR A 16 -13.01 0.85 -3.00
CA THR A 16 -13.46 -0.34 -3.74
C THR A 16 -14.18 0.01 -5.05
N LYS A 17 -14.52 1.29 -5.26
CA LYS A 17 -15.14 1.77 -6.50
C LYS A 17 -14.17 1.83 -7.68
N LEU A 18 -12.87 1.69 -7.43
CA LEU A 18 -11.84 1.64 -8.47
C LEU A 18 -11.92 0.36 -9.33
N GLY A 19 -12.58 -0.69 -8.82
CA GLY A 19 -12.55 -2.02 -9.43
C GLY A 19 -11.18 -2.69 -9.34
N ASP A 20 -11.11 -3.96 -9.72
CA ASP A 20 -9.91 -4.78 -9.56
C ASP A 20 -8.72 -4.26 -10.40
N ASP A 21 -8.99 -3.80 -11.62
CA ASP A 21 -7.97 -3.21 -12.50
C ASP A 21 -7.40 -1.91 -11.91
N GLY A 22 -8.27 -1.04 -11.37
CA GLY A 22 -7.86 0.22 -10.76
C GLY A 22 -7.09 0.02 -9.46
N ILE A 23 -7.47 -0.98 -8.67
CA ILE A 23 -6.74 -1.39 -7.46
C ILE A 23 -5.35 -1.89 -7.84
N THR A 24 -5.26 -2.82 -8.80
CA THR A 24 -3.98 -3.38 -9.27
C THR A 24 -3.04 -2.30 -9.80
N ALA A 25 -3.57 -1.36 -10.61
CA ALA A 25 -2.81 -0.24 -11.13
C ALA A 25 -2.30 0.70 -10.02
N ALA A 26 -3.12 0.97 -9.00
CA ALA A 26 -2.72 1.79 -7.87
C ALA A 26 -1.63 1.10 -7.03
N VAL A 27 -1.79 -0.20 -6.73
CA VAL A 27 -0.78 -0.99 -6.00
C VAL A 27 0.54 -0.99 -6.77
N GLN A 28 0.51 -1.22 -8.09
CA GLN A 28 1.71 -1.19 -8.91
C GLN A 28 2.39 0.18 -8.89
N LYS A 29 1.62 1.27 -8.99
CA LYS A 29 2.15 2.63 -8.87
C LYS A 29 2.89 2.87 -7.55
N PHE A 30 2.34 2.38 -6.43
CA PHE A 30 3.02 2.49 -5.13
C PHE A 30 4.29 1.63 -5.05
N LYS A 31 4.26 0.41 -5.60
CA LYS A 31 5.45 -0.46 -5.70
C LYS A 31 6.57 0.23 -6.49
N ASP A 32 6.25 0.83 -7.64
CA ASP A 32 7.22 1.51 -8.51
C ASP A 32 7.82 2.75 -7.81
N LEU A 33 6.99 3.54 -7.12
CA LEU A 33 7.46 4.70 -6.37
C LEU A 33 8.40 4.32 -5.22
N ILE A 34 8.09 3.25 -4.48
CA ILE A 34 8.95 2.74 -3.42
C ILE A 34 10.24 2.18 -4.02
N GLY A 35 10.15 1.42 -5.11
CA GLY A 35 11.30 0.84 -5.83
C GLY A 35 12.26 1.88 -6.40
N ALA A 36 11.82 3.13 -6.61
CA ALA A 36 12.70 4.21 -7.06
C ALA A 36 13.66 4.71 -5.96
N HIS A 37 13.33 4.50 -4.68
CA HIS A 37 14.08 5.06 -3.53
C HIS A 37 14.35 4.02 -2.41
N GLY A 38 14.03 2.75 -2.65
CA GLY A 38 14.13 1.69 -1.68
C GLY A 38 13.93 0.31 -2.30
N THR A 39 13.97 -0.72 -1.48
CA THR A 39 13.74 -2.11 -1.88
C THR A 39 12.43 -2.58 -1.26
N VAL A 40 11.48 -3.00 -2.10
CA VAL A 40 10.23 -3.63 -1.63
C VAL A 40 10.55 -5.03 -1.12
N ASP A 41 10.27 -5.29 0.15
CA ASP A 41 10.54 -6.56 0.82
C ASP A 41 9.33 -7.50 0.74
N SER A 42 8.12 -6.99 1.02
CA SER A 42 6.88 -7.75 0.86
C SER A 42 5.70 -6.84 0.51
N VAL A 43 4.71 -7.42 -0.15
CA VAL A 43 3.41 -6.77 -0.38
C VAL A 43 2.31 -7.74 0.03
N ASP A 44 1.51 -7.33 1.00
CA ASP A 44 0.40 -8.10 1.53
C ASP A 44 -0.92 -7.40 1.18
N GLU A 45 -1.67 -8.00 0.27
CA GLU A 45 -2.98 -7.52 -0.16
C GLU A 45 -4.07 -8.14 0.72
N TRP A 46 -4.57 -7.37 1.68
CA TRP A 46 -5.58 -7.83 2.64
C TRP A 46 -7.00 -7.81 2.05
N GLY A 47 -7.17 -7.27 0.86
CA GLY A 47 -8.46 -7.23 0.18
C GLY A 47 -9.43 -6.23 0.80
N LYS A 48 -10.70 -6.42 0.46
CA LYS A 48 -11.81 -5.59 0.93
C LYS A 48 -12.11 -5.86 2.40
N ARG A 49 -12.07 -4.80 3.24
CA ARG A 49 -12.41 -4.87 4.67
C ARG A 49 -13.30 -3.69 5.06
N ARG A 50 -14.14 -3.90 6.07
CA ARG A 50 -14.99 -2.86 6.65
C ARG A 50 -14.15 -1.87 7.46
N LEU A 51 -14.36 -0.58 7.24
CA LEU A 51 -13.72 0.50 8.00
C LEU A 51 -14.38 0.63 9.38
N ALA A 52 -13.61 1.06 10.38
CA ALA A 52 -14.15 1.32 11.72
C ALA A 52 -15.16 2.49 11.72
N TYR A 53 -15.01 3.42 10.78
CA TYR A 53 -15.93 4.52 10.53
C TYR A 53 -15.91 4.89 9.03
N PRO A 54 -16.99 5.48 8.49
CA PRO A 54 -17.05 5.82 7.08
C PRO A 54 -16.04 6.91 6.70
N ILE A 55 -15.29 6.70 5.63
CA ILE A 55 -14.42 7.72 5.02
C ILE A 55 -15.05 8.14 3.71
N LYS A 56 -15.35 9.43 3.52
CA LYS A 56 -16.06 9.95 2.33
C LYS A 56 -17.35 9.19 1.99
N LYS A 57 -18.11 8.78 3.02
CA LYS A 57 -19.35 7.96 2.93
C LYS A 57 -19.12 6.54 2.40
N GLU A 58 -17.89 6.03 2.46
CA GLU A 58 -17.57 4.63 2.14
C GLU A 58 -17.34 3.88 3.44
N GLU A 59 -18.02 2.73 3.61
CA GLU A 59 -17.88 1.88 4.81
C GLU A 59 -16.83 0.78 4.64
N GLU A 60 -16.30 0.62 3.44
CA GLU A 60 -15.40 -0.46 3.06
C GLU A 60 -14.24 0.10 2.24
N GLY A 61 -13.07 -0.50 2.40
CA GLY A 61 -11.87 -0.13 1.65
C GLY A 61 -11.04 -1.36 1.34
N TYR A 62 -10.23 -1.28 0.29
CA TYR A 62 -9.25 -2.31 -0.04
C TYR A 62 -7.93 -2.00 0.64
N TYR A 63 -7.46 -2.91 1.49
CA TYR A 63 -6.25 -2.72 2.29
C TYR A 63 -5.05 -3.38 1.61
N THR A 64 -3.96 -2.63 1.52
CA THR A 64 -2.67 -3.15 1.08
C THR A 64 -1.57 -2.67 2.03
N LEU A 65 -0.73 -3.61 2.43
CA LEU A 65 0.45 -3.40 3.24
C LEU A 65 1.69 -3.59 2.36
N ILE A 66 2.64 -2.67 2.43
CA ILE A 66 3.94 -2.80 1.77
C ILE A 66 5.03 -2.63 2.82
N ASN A 67 5.88 -3.64 2.94
CA ASN A 67 7.11 -3.59 3.72
C ASN A 67 8.27 -3.28 2.78
N PHE A 68 9.12 -2.34 3.16
CA PHE A 68 10.27 -1.96 2.36
C PHE A 68 11.43 -1.45 3.21
N THR A 69 12.63 -1.58 2.67
CA THR A 69 13.86 -1.08 3.26
C THR A 69 14.38 0.10 2.44
N SER A 70 14.74 1.20 3.09
CA SER A 70 15.32 2.38 2.45
C SER A 70 16.64 2.77 3.12
N VAL A 71 17.54 3.34 2.32
CA VAL A 71 18.96 3.59 2.66
C VAL A 71 19.25 5.09 2.60
#